data_AF-A0A401HR18-F1
#
_entry.id   AF-A0A401HR18-F1
#
_cell.length_a   1.000
_cell.length_b   1.000
_cell.length_c   1.000
_cell.angle_alpha   90.00
_cell.angle_beta   90.00
_cell.angle_gamma   90.00
#
_symmetry.space_group_name_H-M   'P 1'
#
loop_
_entity.id
_entity.type
_entity.pdbx_description
1 polymer ?
#
loop_
_entity_poly.entity_id
_entity_poly.type
_entity_poly.pdbx_seq_one_letter_code
_entity_poly.pdbx_strand_id
1 'polypeptide(L)'
;MKGKKIKKVPTKKIVNKILDECDVVLFVLDARNPEGTRNRKLEKMIKEKNKKIIYVLNKADLVPIEILKKYKEKIKGENPESTVVFVSAKYRKGTNILRDAIKRYLYSNNIREGKVGILGYPNVGKSSLINSLTGRRSATSGLVAGLTKGEQWVKLTKNIKLLDTPGIIEPKEEDELVILGALRYEKIKDPVTPAVKILRNVHAFNKDAIKRLYRVDVENVPIDENTLREIGRKLNYLEKCGNVDITRTARTVIKDYLEGRLNYYNVELEKYGQEREDNIEFITKYLDSFLFVEDAHGIVTHLKDVDELKKLKVKKPILGSKEIGDTVVVISFGEKSYDSGRKRVEEYAKKNTIDLYSIDKGKCGRNRIVVGVGEKKDKQRNIQ
;
A
#
# COMPACT_ATOMS: atom_id res chain seq x y z
N MET A 1 11.66 31.67 -23.98
CA MET A 1 12.41 30.48 -24.44
C MET A 1 11.50 29.26 -24.40
N LYS A 2 11.24 28.65 -25.56
CA LYS A 2 10.29 27.53 -25.73
C LYS A 2 10.76 26.32 -24.91
N GLY A 3 9.99 25.91 -23.91
CA GLY A 3 10.25 24.69 -23.14
C GLY A 3 10.39 23.50 -24.08
N LYS A 4 11.46 22.70 -23.90
CA LYS A 4 11.67 21.47 -24.67
C LYS A 4 10.46 20.56 -24.43
N LYS A 5 9.55 20.50 -25.42
CA LYS A 5 8.44 19.54 -25.44
C LYS A 5 9.05 18.16 -25.21
N ILE A 6 8.67 17.52 -24.10
CA ILE A 6 8.98 16.11 -23.85
C ILE A 6 8.57 15.35 -25.13
N LYS A 7 9.52 14.66 -25.78
CA LYS A 7 9.22 13.84 -26.96
C LYS A 7 8.05 12.93 -26.59
N LYS A 8 6.87 13.19 -27.16
CA LYS A 8 5.69 12.35 -26.96
C LYS A 8 6.09 10.97 -27.48
N VAL A 9 6.27 10.02 -26.57
CA VAL A 9 6.27 8.61 -26.93
C VAL A 9 4.95 8.38 -27.67
N PRO A 10 4.93 7.72 -28.84
CA PRO A 10 3.70 7.50 -29.61
C PRO A 10 2.82 6.49 -28.87
N THR A 11 2.17 6.94 -27.80
CA THR A 11 1.36 6.15 -26.87
C THR A 11 0.37 5.27 -27.62
N LYS A 12 -0.33 5.83 -28.60
CA LYS A 12 -1.33 5.10 -29.40
C LYS A 12 -0.72 3.91 -30.15
N LYS A 13 0.50 4.04 -30.69
CA LYS A 13 1.17 2.96 -31.42
C LYS A 13 1.54 1.80 -30.49
N ILE A 14 2.15 2.11 -29.35
CA ILE A 14 2.56 1.11 -28.34
C ILE A 14 1.33 0.38 -27.79
N VAL A 15 0.30 1.15 -27.44
CA VAL A 15 -0.94 0.60 -26.87
C VAL A 15 -1.63 -0.30 -27.89
N ASN A 16 -1.86 0.17 -29.12
CA ASN A 16 -2.51 -0.63 -30.15
C ASN A 16 -1.75 -1.93 -30.41
N LYS A 17 -0.42 -1.87 -30.48
CA LYS A 17 0.40 -3.08 -30.65
C LYS A 17 0.21 -4.08 -29.52
N ILE A 18 0.20 -3.64 -28.26
CA ILE A 18 -0.10 -4.54 -27.13
C ILE A 18 -1.51 -5.13 -27.27
N LEU A 19 -2.49 -4.29 -27.60
CA LEU A 19 -3.88 -4.73 -27.75
C LEU A 19 -4.09 -5.69 -28.91
N ASP A 20 -3.28 -5.60 -29.97
CA ASP A 20 -3.40 -6.46 -31.14
C ASP A 20 -2.55 -7.74 -30.99
N GLU A 21 -1.35 -7.66 -30.41
CA GLU A 21 -0.40 -8.78 -30.35
C GLU A 21 -0.38 -9.57 -29.03
N CYS A 22 -0.84 -9.01 -27.90
CA CYS A 22 -0.76 -9.67 -26.59
C CYS A 22 -2.10 -10.28 -26.16
N ASP A 23 -2.03 -11.39 -25.43
CA ASP A 23 -3.19 -12.13 -24.92
C ASP A 23 -3.67 -11.58 -23.57
N VAL A 24 -2.74 -11.08 -22.76
CA VAL A 24 -2.98 -10.53 -21.42
C VAL A 24 -2.13 -9.29 -21.18
N VAL A 25 -2.70 -8.33 -20.46
CA VAL A 25 -2.04 -7.06 -20.12
C VAL A 25 -1.77 -7.02 -18.62
N LEU A 26 -0.50 -6.87 -18.25
CA LEU A 26 -0.10 -6.50 -16.90
C LEU A 26 -0.14 -4.97 -16.78
N PHE A 27 -1.03 -4.47 -15.93
CA PHE A 27 -1.16 -3.04 -15.67
C PHE A 27 -0.46 -2.70 -14.35
N VAL A 28 0.78 -2.20 -14.46
CA VAL A 28 1.67 -1.99 -13.32
C VAL A 28 1.43 -0.62 -12.71
N LEU A 29 1.13 -0.59 -11.41
CA LEU A 29 0.87 0.60 -10.61
C LEU A 29 1.90 0.70 -9.47
N ASP A 30 2.19 1.92 -9.01
CA ASP A 30 2.95 2.14 -7.77
C ASP A 30 1.99 1.99 -6.58
N ALA A 31 2.25 1.02 -5.71
CA ALA A 31 1.40 0.69 -4.58
C ALA A 31 1.19 1.87 -3.61
N ARG A 32 2.11 2.85 -3.58
CA ARG A 32 1.98 4.04 -2.72
C ARG A 32 0.90 5.00 -3.20
N ASN A 33 0.68 5.08 -4.52
CA ASN A 33 -0.36 5.92 -5.09
C ASN A 33 -0.92 5.24 -6.35
N PRO A 34 -1.73 4.17 -6.19
CA PRO A 34 -2.26 3.43 -7.33
C PRO A 34 -3.08 4.33 -8.25
N GLU A 35 -4.01 5.12 -7.68
CA GLU A 35 -4.86 6.04 -8.47
C GLU A 35 -4.05 7.10 -9.23
N GLY A 36 -3.02 7.69 -8.62
CA GLY A 36 -2.15 8.65 -9.30
C GLY A 36 -1.33 8.05 -10.45
N THR A 37 -1.13 6.73 -10.45
CA THR A 37 -0.40 5.98 -11.49
C THR A 37 -1.31 5.17 -12.41
N ARG A 38 -2.64 5.29 -12.27
CA ARG A 38 -3.61 4.71 -13.19
C ARG A 38 -3.77 5.60 -14.41
N ASN A 39 -4.15 4.97 -15.52
CA ASN A 39 -4.56 5.66 -16.73
C ASN A 39 -5.91 5.09 -17.16
N ARG A 40 -6.99 5.81 -16.78
CA ARG A 40 -8.37 5.36 -17.00
C ARG A 40 -8.72 5.24 -18.48
N LYS A 41 -8.14 6.09 -19.33
CA LYS A 41 -8.33 6.02 -20.79
C LYS A 41 -7.76 4.72 -21.34
N LEU A 42 -6.57 4.34 -20.89
CA LEU A 42 -5.91 3.11 -21.31
C LEU A 42 -6.68 1.87 -20.81
N GLU A 43 -7.15 1.88 -19.57
CA GLU A 43 -8.00 0.80 -19.04
C GLU A 43 -9.27 0.60 -19.87
N LYS A 44 -9.94 1.70 -20.27
CA LYS A 44 -11.10 1.65 -21.18
C LYS A 44 -10.74 1.02 -22.52
N MET A 45 -9.66 1.46 -23.16
CA MET A 45 -9.19 0.89 -24.44
C MET A 45 -8.89 -0.61 -24.34
N ILE A 46 -8.30 -1.07 -23.24
CA ILE A 46 -8.01 -2.50 -23.03
C ILE A 46 -9.31 -3.30 -22.86
N LYS A 47 -10.28 -2.75 -22.11
CA LYS A 47 -11.60 -3.36 -21.93
C LYS A 47 -12.40 -3.42 -23.24
N GLU A 48 -12.40 -2.36 -24.04
CA GLU A 48 -13.08 -2.30 -25.35
C GLU A 48 -12.54 -3.36 -26.33
N LYS A 49 -11.27 -3.75 -26.19
CA LYS A 49 -10.64 -4.83 -26.96
C LYS A 49 -10.80 -6.22 -26.33
N ASN A 50 -11.62 -6.36 -25.28
CA ASN A 50 -11.87 -7.60 -24.54
C ASN A 50 -10.58 -8.30 -24.05
N LYS A 51 -9.53 -7.54 -23.74
CA LYS A 51 -8.27 -8.09 -23.23
C LYS A 51 -8.30 -8.17 -21.71
N LYS A 52 -7.79 -9.28 -21.16
CA LYS A 52 -7.66 -9.44 -19.70
C LYS A 52 -6.62 -8.48 -19.13
N ILE A 53 -7.03 -7.77 -18.08
CA ILE A 53 -6.14 -6.94 -17.27
C ILE A 53 -5.79 -7.70 -15.98
N ILE A 54 -4.50 -7.79 -15.68
CA ILE A 54 -3.98 -8.13 -14.36
C ILE A 54 -3.34 -6.86 -13.78
N TYR A 55 -3.95 -6.28 -12.76
CA TYR A 55 -3.37 -5.15 -12.05
C TYR A 55 -2.24 -5.63 -11.15
N VAL A 56 -1.07 -5.00 -11.28
CA VAL A 56 0.11 -5.33 -10.48
C VAL A 56 0.43 -4.11 -9.61
N LEU A 57 0.08 -4.18 -8.32
CA LEU A 57 0.50 -3.17 -7.35
C LEU A 57 1.95 -3.46 -6.97
N ASN A 58 2.89 -2.82 -7.66
CA ASN A 58 4.32 -2.99 -7.43
C ASN A 58 4.83 -2.02 -6.35
N LYS A 59 5.97 -2.34 -5.73
CA LYS A 59 6.49 -1.67 -4.51
C LYS A 59 5.60 -1.88 -3.29
N ALA A 60 4.93 -3.03 -3.24
CA ALA A 60 4.06 -3.41 -2.13
C ALA A 60 4.81 -3.48 -0.78
N ASP A 61 6.14 -3.60 -0.79
CA ASP A 61 6.98 -3.51 0.42
C ASP A 61 6.97 -2.14 1.11
N LEU A 62 6.55 -1.08 0.41
CA LEU A 62 6.46 0.27 0.95
C LEU A 62 5.09 0.58 1.56
N VAL A 63 4.14 -0.34 1.54
CA VAL A 63 2.75 -0.09 1.96
C VAL A 63 2.26 -1.23 2.87
N PRO A 64 1.64 -0.94 4.02
CA PRO A 64 1.04 -1.97 4.87
C PRO A 64 0.00 -2.80 4.13
N ILE A 65 -0.11 -4.09 4.49
CA ILE A 65 -0.96 -5.05 3.78
C ILE A 65 -2.45 -4.68 3.87
N GLU A 66 -2.88 -4.06 4.96
CA GLU A 66 -4.25 -3.60 5.20
C GLU A 66 -4.64 -2.53 4.18
N ILE A 67 -3.73 -1.62 3.85
CA ILE A 67 -3.93 -0.58 2.85
C ILE A 67 -3.94 -1.17 1.44
N LEU A 68 -3.04 -2.13 1.16
CA LEU A 68 -3.04 -2.85 -0.11
C LEU A 68 -4.36 -3.60 -0.37
N LYS A 69 -4.94 -4.23 0.67
CA LYS A 69 -6.25 -4.88 0.60
C LYS A 69 -7.35 -3.89 0.21
N LYS A 70 -7.39 -2.70 0.83
CA LYS A 70 -8.35 -1.64 0.48
C LYS A 70 -8.21 -1.20 -0.98
N TYR A 71 -6.99 -1.00 -1.48
CA TYR A 71 -6.79 -0.68 -2.90
C TYR A 71 -7.26 -1.80 -3.82
N LYS A 72 -7.04 -3.07 -3.45
CA LYS A 72 -7.55 -4.22 -4.19
C LYS A 72 -9.08 -4.25 -4.21
N GLU A 73 -9.74 -3.99 -3.09
CA GLU A 73 -11.21 -3.91 -2.99
C GLU A 73 -11.75 -2.79 -3.87
N LYS A 74 -11.16 -1.58 -3.83
CA LYS A 74 -11.54 -0.47 -4.71
C LYS A 74 -11.42 -0.83 -6.20
N ILE A 75 -10.29 -1.40 -6.61
CA ILE A 75 -10.08 -1.82 -8.01
C ILE A 75 -11.09 -2.91 -8.41
N LYS A 76 -11.38 -3.86 -7.52
CA LYS A 76 -12.38 -4.90 -7.76
C LYS A 76 -13.81 -4.36 -7.80
N GLY A 77 -14.16 -3.37 -6.99
CA GLY A 77 -15.48 -2.72 -7.05
C GLY A 77 -15.73 -2.07 -8.41
N GLU A 78 -14.70 -1.47 -9.01
CA GLU A 78 -14.79 -0.86 -10.35
C GLU A 78 -14.64 -1.87 -11.50
N ASN A 79 -14.04 -3.02 -11.23
CA ASN A 79 -13.79 -4.08 -12.21
C ASN A 79 -13.81 -5.45 -11.51
N PRO A 80 -14.98 -6.05 -11.29
CA PRO A 80 -15.13 -7.29 -10.51
C PRO A 80 -14.30 -8.46 -11.05
N GLU A 81 -14.20 -8.54 -12.38
CA GLU A 81 -13.43 -9.55 -13.10
C GLU A 81 -11.91 -9.32 -13.06
N SER A 82 -11.43 -8.25 -12.42
CA SER A 82 -10.01 -7.94 -12.38
C SER A 82 -9.22 -8.86 -11.45
N THR A 83 -8.04 -9.27 -11.91
CA THR A 83 -7.03 -9.89 -11.06
C THR A 83 -6.11 -8.80 -10.52
N VAL A 84 -5.94 -8.73 -9.19
CA VAL A 84 -5.02 -7.79 -8.55
C VAL A 84 -3.96 -8.58 -7.79
N VAL A 85 -2.68 -8.33 -8.10
CA VAL A 85 -1.53 -8.99 -7.47
C VAL A 85 -0.61 -7.95 -6.85
N PHE A 86 -0.21 -8.18 -5.60
CA PHE A 86 0.77 -7.37 -4.90
C PHE A 86 2.17 -7.90 -5.18
N VAL A 87 3.08 -7.04 -5.60
CA VAL A 87 4.44 -7.43 -5.95
C VAL A 87 5.45 -6.46 -5.33
N SER A 88 6.55 -7.02 -4.84
CA SER A 88 7.77 -6.27 -4.64
C SER A 88 8.80 -6.79 -5.62
N ALA A 89 8.98 -6.10 -6.75
CA ALA A 89 10.01 -6.46 -7.72
C ALA A 89 11.42 -6.35 -7.09
N LYS A 90 11.66 -5.34 -6.24
CA LYS A 90 12.94 -5.14 -5.56
C LYS A 90 13.35 -6.38 -4.74
N TYR A 91 12.43 -6.94 -3.98
CA TYR A 91 12.67 -8.11 -3.13
C TYR A 91 12.18 -9.43 -3.73
N ARG A 92 11.77 -9.43 -5.01
CA ARG A 92 11.20 -10.58 -5.74
C ARG A 92 10.01 -11.27 -5.05
N LYS A 93 9.25 -10.56 -4.21
CA LYS A 93 8.07 -11.09 -3.51
C LYS A 93 6.82 -10.98 -4.39
N GLY A 94 5.92 -11.97 -4.33
CA GLY A 94 4.66 -11.99 -5.09
C GLY A 94 4.81 -12.34 -6.58
N THR A 95 6.04 -12.56 -7.07
CA THR A 95 6.33 -12.88 -8.48
C THR A 95 5.78 -14.25 -8.90
N ASN A 96 5.79 -15.25 -8.01
CA ASN A 96 5.18 -16.56 -8.25
C ASN A 96 3.66 -16.45 -8.40
N ILE A 97 2.99 -15.72 -7.51
CA ILE A 97 1.55 -15.45 -7.59
C ILE A 97 1.19 -14.80 -8.93
N LEU A 98 1.98 -13.81 -9.37
CA LEU A 98 1.79 -13.17 -10.66
C LEU A 98 2.00 -14.15 -11.83
N ARG A 99 3.05 -14.98 -11.77
CA ARG A 99 3.32 -16.01 -12.78
C ARG A 99 2.17 -17.02 -12.88
N ASP A 100 1.63 -17.44 -11.74
CA ASP A 100 0.51 -18.39 -11.69
C ASP A 100 -0.79 -17.76 -12.18
N ALA A 101 -1.02 -16.48 -11.88
CA ALA A 101 -2.15 -15.73 -12.44
C ALA A 101 -2.10 -15.65 -13.97
N ILE A 102 -0.91 -15.39 -14.54
CA ILE A 102 -0.69 -15.39 -16.00
C ILE A 102 -0.94 -16.79 -16.57
N LYS A 103 -0.30 -17.82 -16.02
CA LYS A 103 -0.43 -19.20 -16.50
C LYS A 103 -1.87 -19.69 -16.45
N ARG A 104 -2.58 -19.43 -15.34
CA ARG A 104 -3.99 -19.81 -15.17
C ARG A 104 -4.86 -19.21 -16.27
N TYR A 105 -4.71 -17.92 -16.54
CA TYR A 105 -5.45 -17.26 -17.61
C TYR A 105 -5.16 -17.88 -18.98
N LEU A 106 -3.88 -18.07 -19.32
CA LEU A 106 -3.49 -18.64 -20.61
C LEU A 106 -4.02 -20.07 -20.79
N TYR A 107 -3.92 -20.90 -19.74
CA TYR A 107 -4.42 -22.27 -19.73
C TYR A 107 -5.94 -22.32 -19.90
N SER A 108 -6.70 -21.55 -19.12
CA SER A 108 -8.17 -21.49 -19.19
C SER A 108 -8.69 -21.02 -20.55
N ASN A 109 -7.87 -20.32 -21.35
CA ASN A 109 -8.23 -19.85 -22.69
C ASN A 109 -7.56 -20.68 -23.80
N ASN A 110 -7.00 -21.86 -23.50
CA ASN A 110 -6.32 -22.74 -24.45
C ASN A 110 -5.16 -22.08 -25.23
N ILE A 111 -4.50 -21.08 -24.63
CA ILE A 111 -3.39 -20.36 -25.25
C ILE A 111 -2.08 -21.09 -24.95
N ARG A 112 -1.56 -21.80 -25.96
CA ARG A 112 -0.31 -22.58 -25.83
C ARG A 112 0.94 -21.70 -25.77
N GLU A 113 0.99 -20.64 -26.58
CA GLU A 113 2.09 -19.67 -26.60
C GLU A 113 1.58 -18.28 -26.19
N GLY A 114 1.81 -17.91 -24.93
CA GLY A 114 1.28 -16.67 -24.37
C GLY A 114 2.18 -15.45 -24.62
N LYS A 115 1.57 -14.36 -25.06
CA LYS A 115 2.18 -13.03 -25.18
C LYS A 115 1.59 -12.09 -24.15
N VAL A 116 2.44 -11.52 -23.30
CA VAL A 116 2.04 -10.69 -22.16
C VAL A 116 2.54 -9.27 -22.36
N GLY A 117 1.63 -8.30 -22.48
CA GLY A 117 1.98 -6.88 -22.57
C GLY A 117 2.14 -6.25 -21.20
N ILE A 118 3.13 -5.37 -21.02
CA ILE A 118 3.36 -4.68 -19.74
C ILE A 118 3.16 -3.18 -19.95
N LEU A 119 2.13 -2.63 -19.30
CA LEU A 119 1.74 -1.23 -19.34
C LEU A 119 1.84 -0.58 -17.95
N GLY A 120 1.94 0.75 -17.93
CA GLY A 120 1.96 1.54 -16.70
C GLY A 120 2.84 2.78 -16.80
N TYR A 121 2.72 3.67 -15.80
CA TYR A 121 3.50 4.91 -15.72
C TYR A 121 5.02 4.64 -15.71
N PRO A 122 5.87 5.61 -16.11
CA PRO A 122 7.31 5.47 -15.88
C PRO A 122 7.62 5.25 -14.40
N ASN A 123 8.72 4.57 -14.09
CA ASN A 123 9.22 4.33 -12.72
C ASN A 123 8.29 3.61 -11.71
N VAL A 124 7.11 3.13 -12.13
CA VAL A 124 6.30 2.17 -11.35
C VAL A 124 6.99 0.81 -11.18
N GLY A 125 8.06 0.56 -11.96
CA GLY A 125 8.92 -0.62 -11.84
C GLY A 125 8.64 -1.74 -12.85
N LYS A 126 8.13 -1.41 -14.06
CA LYS A 126 7.91 -2.38 -15.16
C LYS A 126 9.15 -3.22 -15.48
N SER A 127 10.29 -2.59 -15.75
CA SER A 127 11.52 -3.31 -16.09
C SER A 127 12.08 -4.09 -14.91
N SER A 128 11.93 -3.59 -13.68
CA SER A 128 12.27 -4.34 -12.46
C SER A 128 11.38 -5.57 -12.30
N LEU A 129 10.08 -5.45 -12.61
CA LEU A 129 9.13 -6.56 -12.61
C LEU A 129 9.53 -7.64 -13.62
N ILE A 130 9.89 -7.25 -14.83
CA ILE A 130 10.40 -8.17 -15.87
C ILE A 130 11.62 -8.92 -15.36
N ASN A 131 12.63 -8.21 -14.84
CA ASN A 131 13.85 -8.82 -14.31
C ASN A 131 13.57 -9.78 -13.14
N SER A 132 12.56 -9.46 -12.34
CA SER A 132 12.16 -10.30 -11.21
C SER A 132 11.39 -11.54 -11.65
N LEU A 133 10.57 -11.43 -12.69
CA LEU A 133 9.82 -12.54 -13.28
C LEU A 133 10.73 -13.52 -14.03
N THR A 134 11.72 -13.01 -14.77
CA THR A 134 12.66 -13.82 -15.55
C THR A 134 13.84 -14.34 -14.72
N GLY A 135 14.09 -13.75 -13.54
CA GLY A 135 15.21 -14.10 -12.67
C GLY A 135 16.56 -13.52 -13.10
N ARG A 136 16.63 -12.80 -14.24
CA ARG A 136 17.84 -12.25 -14.85
C ARG A 136 17.67 -10.78 -15.24
N ARG A 137 18.76 -10.04 -15.47
CA ARG A 137 18.74 -8.63 -15.92
C ARG A 137 18.42 -8.52 -17.41
N SER A 138 17.20 -8.85 -17.82
CA SER A 138 16.73 -8.78 -19.21
C SER A 138 16.27 -7.40 -19.68
N ALA A 139 15.97 -6.48 -18.77
CA ALA A 139 15.52 -5.12 -19.08
C ALA A 139 16.29 -4.08 -18.26
N THR A 140 16.60 -2.93 -18.87
CA THR A 140 17.30 -1.83 -18.18
C THR A 140 16.36 -1.18 -17.16
N SER A 141 16.70 -1.30 -15.87
CA SER A 141 15.92 -0.75 -14.77
C SER A 141 16.71 0.28 -13.98
N GLY A 142 16.05 1.34 -13.52
CA GLY A 142 16.62 2.36 -12.65
C GLY A 142 15.59 3.44 -12.33
N LEU A 143 15.98 4.44 -11.53
CA LEU A 143 15.12 5.56 -11.12
C LEU A 143 14.97 6.64 -12.20
N VAL A 144 15.79 6.58 -13.24
CA VAL A 144 15.76 7.56 -14.32
C VAL A 144 14.56 7.25 -15.22
N ALA A 145 13.62 8.19 -15.34
CA ALA A 145 12.46 8.01 -16.21
C ALA A 145 12.87 7.88 -17.69
N GLY A 146 12.20 7.00 -18.44
CA GLY A 146 12.48 6.79 -19.87
C GLY A 146 13.82 6.10 -20.16
N LEU A 147 14.25 5.17 -19.29
CA LEU A 147 15.35 4.25 -19.58
C LEU A 147 14.98 3.27 -20.70
N THR A 148 13.74 2.75 -20.69
CA THR A 148 13.18 1.96 -21.79
C THR A 148 12.86 2.89 -22.96
N LYS A 149 13.70 2.85 -24.00
CA LYS A 149 13.60 3.71 -25.20
C LYS A 149 12.78 3.09 -26.34
N GLY A 150 12.53 1.79 -26.30
CA GLY A 150 11.83 1.04 -27.34
C GLY A 150 11.17 -0.22 -26.78
N GLU A 151 10.40 -0.90 -27.63
CA GLU A 151 9.71 -2.13 -27.31
C GLU A 151 10.65 -3.33 -27.49
N GLN A 152 10.59 -4.30 -26.57
CA GLN A 152 11.40 -5.52 -26.67
C GLN A 152 10.65 -6.75 -26.15
N TRP A 153 10.80 -7.88 -26.85
CA TRP A 153 10.28 -9.16 -26.40
C TRP A 153 11.29 -9.85 -25.48
N VAL A 154 10.83 -10.24 -24.29
CA VAL A 154 11.62 -10.93 -23.28
C VAL A 154 11.00 -12.28 -22.98
N LYS A 155 11.78 -13.35 -23.10
CA LYS A 155 11.33 -14.72 -22.80
C LYS A 155 11.19 -14.93 -21.28
N LEU A 156 9.97 -15.25 -20.81
CA LEU A 156 9.68 -15.61 -19.42
C LEU A 156 9.81 -17.13 -19.20
N THR A 157 9.22 -17.93 -20.08
CA THR A 157 9.35 -19.39 -20.11
C THR A 157 9.52 -19.87 -21.55
N LYS A 158 9.58 -21.19 -21.81
CA LYS A 158 9.59 -21.72 -23.19
C LYS A 158 8.43 -21.16 -24.03
N ASN A 159 7.24 -21.05 -23.42
CA ASN A 159 5.98 -20.77 -24.11
C ASN A 159 5.39 -19.39 -23.76
N ILE A 160 6.06 -18.57 -22.94
CA ILE A 160 5.54 -17.25 -22.53
C ILE A 160 6.57 -16.17 -22.80
N LYS A 161 6.16 -15.12 -23.50
CA LYS A 161 6.96 -13.92 -23.80
C LYS A 161 6.31 -12.68 -23.19
N LEU A 162 7.14 -11.75 -22.70
CA LEU A 162 6.76 -10.46 -22.16
C LEU A 162 7.14 -9.37 -23.16
N LEU A 163 6.24 -8.43 -23.44
CA LEU A 163 6.53 -7.23 -24.21
C LEU A 163 6.81 -6.07 -23.24
N ASP A 164 8.09 -5.72 -23.10
CA ASP A 164 8.51 -4.52 -22.37
C ASP A 164 8.19 -3.29 -23.20
N THR A 165 7.56 -2.30 -22.59
CA THR A 165 7.21 -1.05 -23.27
C THR A 165 7.62 0.18 -22.46
N PRO A 166 7.95 1.30 -23.14
CA PRO A 166 8.11 2.59 -22.49
C PRO A 166 6.91 2.95 -21.59
N GLY A 167 7.16 3.72 -20.53
CA GLY A 167 6.09 4.22 -19.67
C GLY A 167 5.19 5.21 -20.41
N ILE A 168 3.87 5.09 -20.16
CA ILE A 168 2.86 5.99 -20.71
C ILE A 168 2.52 7.03 -19.65
N ILE A 169 2.56 8.31 -20.04
CA ILE A 169 2.32 9.45 -19.15
C ILE A 169 1.03 10.13 -19.59
N GLU A 170 0.16 10.49 -18.64
CA GLU A 170 -0.93 11.44 -18.90
C GLU A 170 -0.48 12.87 -18.61
N PRO A 171 -1.02 13.87 -19.34
CA PRO A 171 -0.77 15.27 -19.01
C PRO A 171 -1.21 15.58 -17.57
N LYS A 172 -0.25 16.01 -16.76
CA LYS A 172 -0.38 16.46 -15.37
C LYS A 172 0.61 17.62 -15.16
N GLU A 173 0.50 18.29 -14.01
CA GLU A 173 1.46 19.34 -13.63
C GLU A 173 2.88 18.77 -13.47
N GLU A 174 3.90 19.60 -13.76
CA GLU A 174 5.30 19.14 -13.80
C GLU A 174 5.75 18.55 -12.46
N ASP A 175 5.39 19.18 -11.36
CA ASP A 175 5.72 18.74 -10.01
C ASP A 175 5.03 17.43 -9.64
N GLU A 176 3.77 17.23 -10.01
CA GLU A 176 3.06 15.95 -9.83
C GLU A 176 3.77 14.84 -10.62
N LEU A 177 4.18 15.12 -11.87
CA LEU A 177 4.92 14.16 -12.69
C LEU A 177 6.29 13.82 -12.08
N VAL A 178 6.96 14.77 -11.41
CA VAL A 178 8.21 14.50 -10.67
C VAL A 178 7.94 13.59 -9.47
N ILE A 179 6.89 13.88 -8.69
CA ILE A 179 6.50 13.09 -7.52
C ILE A 179 6.12 11.66 -7.93
N LEU A 180 5.38 11.49 -9.02
CA LEU A 180 5.05 10.17 -9.57
C LEU A 180 6.26 9.45 -10.20
N GLY A 181 7.41 10.12 -10.28
CA GLY A 181 8.62 9.61 -10.92
C GLY A 181 8.51 9.52 -12.44
N ALA A 182 7.55 10.19 -13.06
CA ALA A 182 7.37 10.21 -14.51
C ALA A 182 8.43 11.06 -15.24
N LEU A 183 9.02 12.04 -14.56
CA LEU A 183 10.09 12.89 -15.08
C LEU A 183 11.44 12.59 -14.42
N ARG A 184 12.53 12.90 -15.15
CA ARG A 184 13.90 12.80 -14.63
C ARG A 184 14.16 13.99 -13.71
N TYR A 185 14.11 13.76 -12.41
CA TYR A 185 14.32 14.80 -11.39
C TYR A 185 15.70 15.46 -11.47
N GLU A 186 16.69 14.84 -12.12
CA GLU A 186 17.99 15.47 -12.37
C GLU A 186 17.94 16.59 -13.42
N LYS A 187 16.93 16.57 -14.32
CA LYS A 187 16.84 17.47 -15.48
C LYS A 187 15.73 18.52 -15.38
N ILE A 188 14.94 18.50 -14.31
CA ILE A 188 13.90 19.50 -14.10
C ILE A 188 14.51 20.86 -13.73
N LYS A 189 13.82 21.93 -14.15
CA LYS A 189 14.27 23.30 -13.94
C LYS A 189 14.12 23.71 -12.48
N ASP A 190 12.98 23.38 -11.89
CA ASP A 190 12.68 23.65 -10.48
C ASP A 190 12.43 22.34 -9.71
N PRO A 191 13.46 21.77 -9.05
CA PRO A 191 13.29 20.64 -8.15
C PRO A 191 12.77 21.06 -6.75
N VAL A 192 12.79 22.34 -6.40
CA VAL A 192 12.48 22.81 -5.04
C VAL A 192 11.00 22.61 -4.75
N THR A 193 10.12 23.05 -5.64
CA THR A 193 8.66 22.92 -5.49
C THR A 193 8.21 21.46 -5.23
N PRO A 194 8.55 20.46 -6.08
CA PRO A 194 8.17 19.07 -5.81
C PRO A 194 8.83 18.50 -4.55
N ALA A 195 10.07 18.88 -4.23
CA ALA A 195 10.74 18.43 -3.01
C ALA A 195 10.02 18.93 -1.74
N VAL A 196 9.62 20.21 -1.69
CA VAL A 196 8.85 20.76 -0.57
C VAL A 196 7.49 20.06 -0.46
N LYS A 197 6.79 19.81 -1.58
CA LYS A 197 5.53 19.06 -1.57
C LYS A 197 5.70 17.63 -1.03
N ILE A 198 6.77 16.94 -1.39
CA ILE A 198 7.11 15.62 -0.83
C ILE A 198 7.32 15.72 0.67
N LEU A 199 8.14 16.66 1.15
CA LEU A 199 8.40 16.82 2.59
C LEU A 199 7.11 17.14 3.36
N ARG A 200 6.22 17.98 2.80
CA ARG A 200 4.91 18.28 3.39
C ARG A 200 4.07 17.01 3.54
N ASN A 201 3.94 16.24 2.47
CA ASN A 201 3.16 15.00 2.48
C ASN A 201 3.75 13.97 3.46
N VAL A 202 5.09 13.83 3.48
CA VAL A 202 5.80 12.96 4.41
C VAL A 202 5.61 13.42 5.86
N HIS A 203 5.73 14.71 6.14
CA HIS A 203 5.57 15.24 7.49
C HIS A 203 4.13 15.08 8.00
N ALA A 204 3.14 15.34 7.15
CA ALA A 204 1.73 15.10 7.45
C ALA A 204 1.44 13.61 7.71
N PHE A 205 2.12 12.72 6.99
CA PHE A 205 1.99 11.27 7.13
C PHE A 205 2.74 10.71 8.36
N ASN A 206 3.95 11.19 8.62
CA ASN A 206 4.86 10.73 9.67
C ASN A 206 5.81 11.86 10.09
N LYS A 207 5.45 12.56 11.18
CA LYS A 207 6.17 13.75 11.66
C LYS A 207 7.67 13.52 11.89
N ASP A 208 8.03 12.32 12.31
CA ASP A 208 9.42 11.95 12.65
C ASP A 208 10.28 11.55 11.44
N ALA A 209 9.69 11.32 10.26
CA ALA A 209 10.41 10.76 9.13
C ALA A 209 11.56 11.66 8.66
N ILE A 210 11.33 12.97 8.62
CA ILE A 210 12.34 13.98 8.25
C ILE A 210 13.46 14.02 9.31
N LYS A 211 13.09 14.04 10.60
CA LYS A 211 14.04 14.05 11.71
C LYS A 211 14.91 12.80 11.74
N ARG A 212 14.33 11.61 11.54
CA ARG A 212 15.08 10.35 11.49
C ARG A 212 16.05 10.29 10.33
N LEU A 213 15.65 10.73 9.13
CA LEU A 213 16.48 10.60 7.94
C LEU A 213 17.57 11.69 7.84
N TYR A 214 17.20 12.95 8.09
CA TYR A 214 18.07 14.10 7.87
C TYR A 214 18.60 14.76 9.15
N ARG A 215 18.14 14.31 10.33
CA ARG A 215 18.49 14.92 11.63
C ARG A 215 18.10 16.41 11.71
N VAL A 216 16.97 16.76 11.07
CA VAL A 216 16.35 18.09 11.09
C VAL A 216 15.03 18.02 11.84
N ASP A 217 14.87 18.83 12.87
CA ASP A 217 13.63 18.89 13.64
C ASP A 217 12.64 19.85 12.97
N VAL A 218 11.43 19.36 12.71
CA VAL A 218 10.38 20.08 11.99
C VAL A 218 9.02 19.95 12.67
N GLU A 219 8.98 19.53 13.94
CA GLU A 219 7.71 19.16 14.61
C GLU A 219 6.70 20.31 14.69
N ASN A 220 7.19 21.55 14.84
CA ASN A 220 6.37 22.76 14.99
C ASN A 220 6.77 23.88 14.02
N VAL A 221 7.40 23.52 12.89
CA VAL A 221 7.90 24.49 11.90
C VAL A 221 7.22 24.21 10.56
N PRO A 222 6.78 25.25 9.82
CA PRO A 222 6.25 25.07 8.47
C PRO A 222 7.27 24.36 7.57
N ILE A 223 6.80 23.36 6.82
CA ILE A 223 7.63 22.70 5.82
C ILE A 223 7.69 23.57 4.56
N ASP A 224 8.86 24.14 4.30
CA ASP A 224 9.10 25.07 3.21
C ASP A 224 10.54 24.98 2.68
N GLU A 225 10.98 26.00 1.95
CA GLU A 225 12.33 26.09 1.40
C GLU A 225 13.42 26.16 2.49
N ASN A 226 13.12 26.72 3.67
CA ASN A 226 14.06 26.75 4.79
C ASN A 226 14.31 25.35 5.34
N THR A 227 13.30 24.47 5.34
CA THR A 227 13.49 23.06 5.65
C THR A 227 14.54 22.41 4.73
N LEU A 228 14.51 22.73 3.43
CA LEU A 228 15.53 22.25 2.49
C LEU A 228 16.91 22.84 2.79
N ARG A 229 17.00 24.12 3.18
CA ARG A 229 18.28 24.72 3.61
C ARG A 229 18.87 23.99 4.81
N GLU A 230 18.06 23.67 5.81
CA GLU A 230 18.51 22.94 7.00
C GLU A 230 18.95 21.51 6.68
N ILE A 231 18.19 20.80 5.84
CA ILE A 231 18.59 19.47 5.34
C ILE A 231 19.94 19.59 4.61
N GLY A 232 20.10 20.57 3.73
CA GLY A 232 21.34 20.77 2.98
C GLY A 232 22.54 21.10 3.88
N ARG A 233 22.34 21.87 4.96
CA ARG A 233 23.37 22.08 6.00
C ARG A 233 23.75 20.77 6.68
N LYS A 234 22.78 19.95 7.11
CA LYS A 234 23.05 18.64 7.74
C LYS A 234 23.74 17.66 6.79
N LEU A 235 23.50 17.77 5.49
CA LEU A 235 24.14 16.96 4.45
C LEU A 235 25.47 17.55 3.95
N ASN A 236 25.92 18.70 4.46
CA ASN A 236 27.10 19.44 4.00
C ASN A 236 27.07 19.76 2.48
N TYR A 237 25.90 20.07 1.95
CA TYR A 237 25.74 20.50 0.56
C TYR A 237 25.93 22.01 0.46
N LEU A 238 27.18 22.44 0.56
CA LEU A 238 27.58 23.85 0.53
C LEU A 238 28.21 24.21 -0.81
N GLU A 239 27.96 25.43 -1.27
CA GLU A 239 28.63 26.07 -2.40
C GLU A 239 29.92 26.77 -1.95
N LYS A 240 30.68 27.31 -2.91
CA LYS A 240 31.99 27.95 -2.67
C LYS A 240 31.95 29.16 -1.72
N CYS A 241 30.78 29.71 -1.42
CA CYS A 241 30.58 30.82 -0.48
C CYS A 241 29.94 30.41 0.86
N GLY A 242 29.83 29.12 1.16
CA GLY A 242 29.20 28.60 2.38
C GLY A 242 27.66 28.59 2.35
N ASN A 243 27.04 29.09 1.28
CA ASN A 243 25.60 28.96 1.05
C ASN A 243 25.22 27.51 0.74
N VAL A 244 24.00 27.11 1.10
CA VAL A 244 23.49 25.76 0.84
C VAL A 244 23.08 25.62 -0.64
N ASP A 245 23.56 24.57 -1.30
CA ASP A 245 23.08 24.16 -2.61
C ASP A 245 21.68 23.53 -2.46
N ILE A 246 20.67 24.39 -2.59
CA ILE A 246 19.28 24.00 -2.40
C ILE A 246 18.79 23.10 -3.53
N THR A 247 19.32 23.27 -4.74
CA THR A 247 18.94 22.49 -5.92
C THR A 247 19.40 21.04 -5.76
N ARG A 248 20.64 20.82 -5.34
CA ARG A 248 21.17 19.49 -5.01
C ARG A 248 20.42 18.85 -3.86
N THR A 249 20.07 19.64 -2.84
CA THR A 249 19.30 19.16 -1.69
C THR A 249 17.91 18.71 -2.11
N ALA A 250 17.18 19.52 -2.88
CA ALA A 250 15.86 19.20 -3.40
C ALA A 250 15.87 17.92 -4.26
N ARG A 251 16.85 17.77 -5.15
CA ARG A 251 17.03 16.54 -5.93
C ARG A 251 17.29 15.31 -5.05
N THR A 252 18.03 15.48 -3.96
CA THR A 252 18.30 14.39 -3.01
C THR A 252 17.02 13.96 -2.29
N VAL A 253 16.19 14.91 -1.85
CA VAL A 253 14.89 14.64 -1.24
C VAL A 253 13.97 13.88 -2.21
N ILE A 254 13.88 14.32 -3.47
CA ILE A 254 13.08 13.62 -4.49
C ILE A 254 13.60 12.21 -4.69
N LYS A 255 14.92 12.03 -4.81
CA LYS A 255 15.55 10.71 -4.95
C LYS A 255 15.24 9.80 -3.77
N ASP A 256 15.41 10.29 -2.54
CA ASP A 256 15.15 9.52 -1.31
C ASP A 256 13.69 9.06 -1.23
N TYR A 257 12.76 9.90 -1.70
CA TYR A 257 11.35 9.50 -1.83
C TYR A 257 11.11 8.46 -2.93
N LEU A 258 11.72 8.61 -4.11
CA LEU A 258 11.58 7.63 -5.21
C LEU A 258 12.19 6.27 -4.84
N GLU A 259 13.24 6.25 -4.01
CA GLU A 259 13.89 5.06 -3.46
C GLU A 259 13.13 4.41 -2.29
N GLY A 260 12.14 5.12 -1.72
CA GLY A 260 11.37 4.69 -0.56
C GLY A 260 12.05 4.90 0.79
N ARG A 261 13.15 5.68 0.86
CA ARG A 261 13.77 6.12 2.13
C ARG A 261 12.88 7.13 2.84
N LEU A 262 12.26 8.02 2.07
CA LEU A 262 11.07 8.76 2.46
C LEU A 262 9.86 8.08 1.84
N ASN A 263 8.77 8.01 2.59
CA ASN A 263 7.59 7.29 2.13
C ASN A 263 6.32 7.90 2.70
N TYR A 264 5.33 8.01 1.84
CA TYR A 264 3.93 8.23 2.16
C TYR A 264 3.10 7.51 1.10
N TYR A 265 1.86 7.21 1.42
CA TYR A 265 0.94 6.60 0.48
C TYR A 265 -0.41 7.32 0.50
N ASN A 266 -1.03 7.44 -0.67
CA ASN A 266 -2.24 8.22 -0.89
C ASN A 266 -3.44 7.37 -0.55
N VAL A 267 -3.82 7.34 0.72
CA VAL A 267 -5.18 6.96 1.08
C VAL A 267 -5.96 8.28 1.04
N GLU A 268 -7.04 8.34 0.26
CA GLU A 268 -8.15 9.23 0.59
C GLU A 268 -8.66 8.75 1.94
N LEU A 269 -7.95 9.17 2.99
CA LEU A 269 -8.47 9.15 4.31
C LEU A 269 -9.61 10.16 4.20
N GLU A 270 -10.85 9.69 4.00
CA GLU A 270 -11.90 10.24 4.86
C GLU A 270 -11.26 10.35 6.23
N LYS A 271 -11.04 11.59 6.68
CA LYS A 271 -10.18 11.94 7.81
C LYS A 271 -10.10 10.76 8.78
N TYR A 272 -9.03 9.96 8.73
CA TYR A 272 -8.82 8.88 9.69
C TYR A 272 -8.32 9.54 10.98
N GLY A 273 -9.20 10.32 11.57
CA GLY A 273 -9.25 10.67 12.95
C GLY A 273 -10.61 10.19 13.42
N GLN A 274 -10.62 9.13 14.22
CA GLN A 274 -11.79 8.65 14.96
C GLN A 274 -12.81 7.77 14.22
N GLU A 275 -12.37 6.64 13.66
CA GLU A 275 -13.16 5.40 13.76
C GLU A 275 -12.24 4.30 14.29
N ARG A 276 -12.03 4.35 15.62
CA ARG A 276 -11.72 3.16 16.42
C ARG A 276 -13.02 2.64 17.00
N GLU A 277 -14.01 2.47 16.14
CA GLU A 277 -15.08 1.54 16.40
C GLU A 277 -14.69 0.27 15.62
N ASP A 278 -14.55 -0.82 16.38
CA ASP A 278 -14.60 -2.20 15.92
C ASP A 278 -13.38 -2.89 15.29
N ASN A 279 -12.16 -2.31 15.27
CA ASN A 279 -10.98 -3.14 14.94
C ASN A 279 -10.43 -3.91 16.16
N ILE A 280 -11.20 -4.91 16.58
CA ILE A 280 -10.81 -5.84 17.65
C ILE A 280 -9.70 -6.82 17.20
N GLU A 281 -9.46 -6.98 15.89
CA GLU A 281 -8.50 -7.97 15.36
C GLU A 281 -7.10 -7.84 15.97
N PHE A 282 -6.67 -6.61 16.28
CA PHE A 282 -5.38 -6.38 16.92
C PHE A 282 -5.27 -6.99 18.32
N ILE A 283 -6.37 -7.03 19.09
CA ILE A 283 -6.40 -7.63 20.44
C ILE A 283 -6.67 -9.13 20.33
N THR A 284 -7.54 -9.55 19.41
CA THR A 284 -7.98 -10.94 19.33
C THR A 284 -7.03 -11.84 18.52
N LYS A 285 -6.05 -11.30 17.79
CA LYS A 285 -4.98 -12.11 17.16
C LYS A 285 -4.13 -12.90 18.17
N TYR A 286 -4.02 -12.44 19.42
CA TYR A 286 -3.27 -13.17 20.45
C TYR A 286 -4.03 -14.40 20.96
N LEU A 287 -5.35 -14.41 20.78
CA LEU A 287 -6.19 -15.57 21.11
C LEU A 287 -5.98 -16.74 20.15
N ASP A 288 -5.43 -16.52 18.95
CA ASP A 288 -5.12 -17.60 18.01
C ASP A 288 -4.07 -18.58 18.57
N SER A 289 -3.33 -18.18 19.60
CA SER A 289 -2.38 -19.04 20.30
C SER A 289 -3.03 -19.92 21.39
N PHE A 290 -4.28 -19.63 21.76
CA PHE A 290 -5.05 -20.44 22.70
C PHE A 290 -5.80 -21.52 21.92
N LEU A 291 -5.38 -22.78 22.06
CA LEU A 291 -6.03 -23.92 21.41
C LEU A 291 -7.45 -24.19 21.95
N PHE A 292 -7.79 -23.69 23.14
CA PHE A 292 -9.11 -23.78 23.75
C PHE A 292 -9.37 -22.54 24.60
N VAL A 293 -10.51 -21.90 24.40
CA VAL A 293 -10.91 -20.69 25.14
C VAL A 293 -12.21 -21.01 25.86
N GLU A 294 -12.13 -21.36 27.14
CA GLU A 294 -13.27 -21.88 27.91
C GLU A 294 -13.79 -20.87 28.96
N ASP A 295 -12.97 -19.89 29.36
CA ASP A 295 -13.37 -18.91 30.36
C ASP A 295 -12.71 -17.54 30.13
N ALA A 296 -13.38 -16.49 30.61
CA ALA A 296 -12.90 -15.12 30.45
C ALA A 296 -11.63 -14.83 31.27
N HIS A 297 -11.39 -15.54 32.37
CA HIS A 297 -10.29 -15.30 33.29
C HIS A 297 -8.94 -15.70 32.69
N GLY A 298 -8.86 -16.87 32.06
CA GLY A 298 -7.68 -17.35 31.34
C GLY A 298 -7.28 -16.39 30.21
N ILE A 299 -8.26 -15.90 29.44
CA ILE A 299 -8.04 -14.90 28.39
C ILE A 299 -7.48 -13.61 28.97
N VAL A 300 -8.11 -13.09 30.03
CA VAL A 300 -7.66 -11.87 30.69
C VAL A 300 -6.22 -12.02 31.18
N THR A 301 -5.87 -13.15 31.77
CA THR A 301 -4.51 -13.44 32.27
C THR A 301 -3.51 -13.45 31.13
N HIS A 302 -3.80 -14.14 30.03
CA HIS A 302 -2.93 -14.14 28.86
C HIS A 302 -2.71 -12.75 28.27
N LEU A 303 -3.79 -11.97 28.09
CA LEU A 303 -3.71 -10.62 27.53
C LEU A 303 -2.95 -9.64 28.43
N LYS A 304 -2.87 -9.89 29.74
CA LYS A 304 -2.03 -9.10 30.68
C LYS A 304 -0.54 -9.27 30.39
N ASP A 305 -0.11 -10.43 29.88
CA ASP A 305 1.29 -10.73 29.66
C ASP A 305 1.82 -10.19 28.31
N VAL A 306 0.93 -9.76 27.42
CA VAL A 306 1.30 -9.21 26.12
C VAL A 306 1.86 -7.78 26.25
N ASP A 307 3.18 -7.64 26.13
CA ASP A 307 3.88 -6.36 26.28
C ASP A 307 3.44 -5.27 25.28
N GLU A 308 3.01 -5.67 24.07
CA GLU A 308 2.47 -4.74 23.07
C GLU A 308 1.17 -4.06 23.57
N LEU A 309 0.31 -4.82 24.25
CA LEU A 309 -0.95 -4.30 24.80
C LEU A 309 -0.71 -3.37 26.00
N LYS A 310 0.33 -3.64 26.82
CA LYS A 310 0.70 -2.79 27.96
C LYS A 310 1.09 -1.38 27.52
N LYS A 311 1.78 -1.25 26.39
CA LYS A 311 2.30 0.02 25.84
C LYS A 311 1.25 0.83 25.07
N LEU A 312 0.08 0.24 24.82
CA LEU A 312 -0.93 0.85 23.95
C LEU A 312 -1.60 2.07 24.62
N LYS A 313 -1.70 3.18 23.89
CA LYS A 313 -2.44 4.38 24.33
C LYS A 313 -3.82 4.41 23.66
N VAL A 314 -4.86 4.01 24.41
CA VAL A 314 -6.25 4.04 23.95
C VAL A 314 -6.95 5.31 24.47
N LYS A 315 -7.54 6.11 23.56
CA LYS A 315 -8.28 7.35 23.88
C LYS A 315 -9.79 7.15 24.03
N LYS A 316 -10.35 6.14 23.34
CA LYS A 316 -11.76 5.71 23.40
C LYS A 316 -11.79 4.18 23.50
N PRO A 317 -12.64 3.58 24.35
CA PRO A 317 -12.61 2.15 24.53
C PRO A 317 -13.10 1.38 23.29
N ILE A 318 -12.37 0.34 22.93
CA ILE A 318 -12.56 -0.52 21.76
C ILE A 318 -13.45 -1.69 22.18
N LEU A 319 -14.45 -2.04 21.39
CA LEU A 319 -15.36 -3.17 21.62
C LEU A 319 -15.41 -4.04 20.37
N GLY A 320 -15.58 -5.35 20.54
CA GLY A 320 -15.84 -6.25 19.43
C GLY A 320 -15.92 -7.70 19.90
N SER A 321 -15.97 -8.62 18.95
CA SER A 321 -15.92 -10.06 19.23
C SER A 321 -15.06 -10.85 18.24
N LYS A 322 -14.70 -12.08 18.60
CA LYS A 322 -14.07 -13.07 17.73
C LYS A 322 -14.60 -14.47 18.04
N GLU A 323 -14.84 -15.25 17.00
CA GLU A 323 -15.17 -16.67 17.10
C GLU A 323 -13.91 -17.54 17.08
N ILE A 324 -13.85 -18.50 18.00
CA ILE A 324 -12.76 -19.46 18.16
C ILE A 324 -13.42 -20.82 18.42
N GLY A 325 -13.47 -21.68 17.39
CA GLY A 325 -14.30 -22.88 17.41
C GLY A 325 -15.78 -22.50 17.56
N ASP A 326 -16.47 -23.14 18.49
CA ASP A 326 -17.89 -22.85 18.80
C ASP A 326 -18.05 -21.69 19.80
N THR A 327 -16.94 -21.20 20.37
CA THR A 327 -16.94 -20.14 21.38
C THR A 327 -16.77 -18.75 20.77
N VAL A 328 -17.54 -17.80 21.30
CA VAL A 328 -17.47 -16.38 20.98
C VAL A 328 -16.85 -15.62 22.15
N VAL A 329 -15.76 -14.92 21.87
CA VAL A 329 -15.10 -14.02 22.82
C VAL A 329 -15.47 -12.58 22.48
N VAL A 330 -16.06 -11.86 23.43
CA VAL A 330 -16.39 -10.43 23.35
C VAL A 330 -15.40 -9.66 24.22
N ILE A 331 -14.75 -8.62 23.68
CA ILE A 331 -13.76 -7.85 24.44
C ILE A 331 -14.07 -6.37 24.39
N SER A 332 -14.12 -5.74 25.56
CA SER A 332 -14.05 -4.28 25.72
C SER A 332 -12.69 -3.88 26.31
N PHE A 333 -11.98 -2.97 25.64
CA PHE A 333 -10.60 -2.58 25.99
C PHE A 333 -10.41 -1.06 26.05
N GLY A 334 -9.74 -0.57 27.09
CA GLY A 334 -9.47 0.86 27.31
C GLY A 334 -10.56 1.59 28.09
N GLU A 335 -11.34 0.87 28.90
CA GLU A 335 -12.50 1.40 29.62
C GLU A 335 -12.16 2.32 30.79
N LYS A 336 -13.04 3.30 31.04
CA LYS A 336 -12.92 4.22 32.18
C LYS A 336 -13.21 3.52 33.51
N SER A 337 -14.14 2.58 33.53
CA SER A 337 -14.50 1.76 34.69
C SER A 337 -14.81 0.32 34.28
N TYR A 338 -14.75 -0.60 35.23
CA TYR A 338 -15.16 -1.99 34.98
C TYR A 338 -16.64 -2.07 34.59
N ASP A 339 -17.52 -1.39 35.32
CA ASP A 339 -18.97 -1.46 35.07
C ASP A 339 -19.35 -0.94 33.68
N SER A 340 -18.66 0.10 33.19
CA SER A 340 -18.81 0.59 31.81
C SER A 340 -18.45 -0.49 30.79
N GLY A 341 -17.31 -1.16 31.00
CA GLY A 341 -16.86 -2.25 30.14
C GLY A 341 -17.79 -3.45 30.16
N ARG A 342 -18.25 -3.87 31.35
CA ARG A 342 -19.18 -4.97 31.54
C ARG A 342 -20.50 -4.72 30.80
N LYS A 343 -21.12 -3.54 31.02
CA LYS A 343 -22.36 -3.17 30.34
C LYS A 343 -22.22 -3.22 28.82
N ARG A 344 -21.12 -2.70 28.27
CA ARG A 344 -20.86 -2.75 26.83
C ARG A 344 -20.70 -4.18 26.30
N VAL A 345 -20.02 -5.05 27.04
CA VAL A 345 -19.88 -6.47 26.68
C VAL A 345 -21.24 -7.17 26.69
N GLU A 346 -22.05 -6.96 27.73
CA GLU A 346 -23.40 -7.53 27.86
C GLU A 346 -24.36 -6.99 26.78
N GLU A 347 -24.36 -5.68 26.51
CA GLU A 347 -25.16 -5.05 25.45
C GLU A 347 -24.76 -5.55 24.06
N TYR A 348 -23.47 -5.70 23.80
CA TYR A 348 -22.96 -6.25 22.54
C TYR A 348 -23.38 -7.71 22.37
N ALA A 349 -23.23 -8.53 23.40
CA ALA A 349 -23.65 -9.92 23.36
C ALA A 349 -25.15 -10.04 23.09
N LYS A 350 -25.97 -9.25 23.79
CA LYS A 350 -27.42 -9.19 23.56
C LYS A 350 -27.76 -8.79 22.12
N LYS A 351 -27.13 -7.75 21.59
CA LYS A 351 -27.34 -7.27 20.21
C LYS A 351 -26.96 -8.32 19.15
N ASN A 352 -25.96 -9.15 19.44
CA ASN A 352 -25.42 -10.15 18.52
C ASN A 352 -25.89 -11.58 18.82
N THR A 353 -26.87 -11.76 19.72
CA THR A 353 -27.44 -13.07 20.07
C THR A 353 -26.41 -14.06 20.65
N ILE A 354 -25.47 -13.55 21.45
CA ILE A 354 -24.45 -14.34 22.14
C ILE A 354 -24.92 -14.60 23.56
N ASP A 355 -24.94 -15.86 23.99
CA ASP A 355 -25.22 -16.25 25.38
C ASP A 355 -23.90 -16.30 26.16
N LEU A 356 -23.65 -15.28 26.98
CA LEU A 356 -22.42 -15.20 27.79
C LEU A 356 -22.54 -16.08 29.02
N TYR A 357 -21.63 -17.04 29.18
CA TYR A 357 -21.53 -17.87 30.38
C TYR A 357 -20.36 -17.48 31.29
N SER A 358 -19.41 -16.66 30.80
CA SER A 358 -18.28 -16.18 31.61
C SER A 358 -17.94 -14.73 31.28
N ILE A 359 -17.68 -13.90 32.30
CA ILE A 359 -17.21 -12.52 32.13
C ILE A 359 -16.15 -12.22 33.18
N ASP A 360 -15.00 -11.69 32.77
CA ASP A 360 -13.93 -11.29 33.68
C ASP A 360 -13.29 -9.95 33.30
N LYS A 361 -12.53 -9.37 34.24
CA LYS A 361 -11.88 -8.06 34.14
C LYS A 361 -10.39 -8.12 34.40
N GLY A 362 -9.67 -7.26 33.70
CA GLY A 362 -8.23 -7.09 33.90
C GLY A 362 -7.73 -5.68 33.63
N LYS A 363 -6.42 -5.54 33.76
CA LYS A 363 -5.68 -4.33 33.37
C LYS A 363 -4.46 -4.75 32.57
N CYS A 364 -4.31 -4.21 31.37
CA CYS A 364 -3.09 -4.35 30.58
C CYS A 364 -2.40 -2.98 30.49
N GLY A 365 -1.30 -2.83 31.24
CA GLY A 365 -0.71 -1.52 31.52
C GLY A 365 -1.74 -0.59 32.18
N ARG A 366 -2.01 0.56 31.55
CA ARG A 366 -3.01 1.54 32.03
C ARG A 366 -4.43 1.29 31.53
N ASN A 367 -4.63 0.35 30.60
CA ASN A 367 -5.92 0.11 29.97
C ASN A 367 -6.69 -0.96 30.75
N ARG A 368 -7.95 -0.70 31.07
CA ARG A 368 -8.85 -1.73 31.61
C ARG A 368 -9.38 -2.58 30.47
N ILE A 369 -9.48 -3.88 30.71
CA ILE A 369 -10.08 -4.84 29.78
C ILE A 369 -11.22 -5.58 30.48
N VAL A 370 -12.30 -5.81 29.77
CA VAL A 370 -13.41 -6.69 30.16
C VAL A 370 -13.60 -7.68 29.03
N VAL A 371 -13.62 -8.96 29.37
CA VAL A 371 -13.79 -10.06 28.40
C VAL A 371 -15.03 -10.83 28.80
N GLY A 372 -15.90 -11.08 27.83
CA GLY A 372 -17.01 -12.03 27.92
C GLY A 372 -16.75 -13.22 27.02
N VAL A 373 -17.14 -14.41 27.46
CA VAL A 373 -17.07 -15.66 26.71
C VAL A 373 -18.46 -16.27 26.69
N GLY A 374 -18.88 -16.73 25.53
CA GLY A 374 -20.22 -17.25 25.29
C GLY A 374 -20.32 -18.02 24.00
N GLU A 375 -21.54 -18.38 23.62
CA GLU A 375 -21.85 -19.09 22.37
C GLU A 375 -22.92 -18.33 21.58
N LYS A 376 -22.92 -18.46 20.25
CA LYS A 376 -24.01 -17.92 19.42
C LYS A 376 -25.26 -18.76 19.62
N LYS A 377 -26.41 -18.11 19.87
CA LYS A 377 -27.70 -18.81 19.83
C LYS A 377 -28.04 -19.16 18.38
N ASP A 378 -28.11 -20.45 18.08
CA ASP A 378 -28.68 -20.92 16.82
C ASP A 378 -30.15 -20.47 16.72
N LYS A 379 -30.49 -19.78 15.64
CA LYS A 379 -31.88 -19.35 15.35
C LYS A 379 -32.84 -20.52 15.01
N GLN A 380 -32.41 -21.77 15.14
CA GLN A 380 -33.21 -22.96 14.86
C GLN A 380 -33.26 -23.93 16.05
N ARG A 381 -34.06 -23.59 17.06
CA ARG A 381 -34.76 -24.55 17.95
C ARG A 381 -35.94 -23.81 18.56
N ASN A 382 -36.97 -23.58 17.73
CA ASN A 382 -38.34 -23.30 18.13
C ASN A 382 -39.25 -23.69 16.95
N ILE A 383 -39.28 -25.00 16.66
CA ILE A 383 -40.47 -25.66 16.16
C ILE A 383 -40.66 -26.86 17.09
N GLN A 384 -41.46 -26.67 18.14
CA GLN A 384 -42.42 -27.64 18.62
C GLN A 384 -43.51 -26.89 19.37
#